data_AF-A0A1G3AM51-F1
#
_entry.id   AF-A0A1G3AM51-F1
#
_cell.length_a   1.000
_cell.length_b   1.000
_cell.length_c   1.000
_cell.angle_alpha   90.00
_cell.angle_beta   90.00
_cell.angle_gamma   90.00
#
_symmetry.space_group_name_H-M   'P 1'
#
loop_
_entity.id
_entity.type
_entity.pdbx_description
1 polymer ?
#
loop_
_entity_poly.entity_id
_entity_poly.type
_entity_poly.pdbx_seq_one_letter_code
_entity_poly.pdbx_strand_id
1 'polypeptide(L)'
;MAFRNGGYRGWLLSLAASACLVSWATAQDYRSPAPGSQMPLSGYQDPGRPLGQPAQRPPIMLAQAPHQEAEQTMPGASQPVALGGGLQPNEHPLMPAIRWARDGLHNIQQIEDYSAVLVKREQVNGKLGDEQYLFLKVRHRPMSVYMYFLKPEGLQGQELIWIEDQNDGKMWAHGTGLKSVFGTVSLNPTGGLAMEGQRYPVTEVGILNLVERLLERAQEDTQFGECEVKFFPGAKINNRTCTCIRVMHPVPRRNFLCHMAIIFVDDELNVPIRYESYDWPGRPGESPPLIEQYTYLNLKLNNGFTDADFDIRNPQYG
;
A
#
# COMPACT_ATOMS: atom_id res chain seq x y z
N MET A 1 57.25 -7.08 -18.72
CA MET A 1 56.19 -6.56 -19.61
C MET A 1 55.43 -7.74 -20.18
N ALA A 2 54.11 -7.75 -20.00
CA ALA A 2 53.12 -8.72 -20.48
C ALA A 2 53.29 -10.21 -20.07
N PHE A 3 52.37 -10.69 -19.21
CA PHE A 3 51.86 -12.06 -19.25
C PHE A 3 50.32 -12.01 -19.25
N ARG A 4 49.76 -12.65 -20.28
CA ARG A 4 48.33 -13.01 -20.41
C ARG A 4 48.02 -14.19 -19.48
N ASN A 5 46.84 -14.21 -18.87
CA ASN A 5 45.80 -15.23 -19.12
C ASN A 5 44.65 -15.15 -18.10
N GLY A 6 43.43 -15.18 -18.62
CA GLY A 6 42.47 -16.24 -18.28
C GLY A 6 41.42 -15.95 -17.20
N GLY A 7 40.16 -16.08 -17.60
CA GLY A 7 39.23 -16.93 -16.84
C GLY A 7 38.08 -16.23 -16.13
N TYR A 8 36.90 -16.35 -16.74
CA TYR A 8 35.61 -16.37 -16.05
C TYR A 8 35.66 -17.25 -14.79
N ARG A 9 35.21 -16.72 -13.64
CA ARG A 9 34.57 -17.47 -12.54
C ARG A 9 34.20 -16.54 -11.38
N GLY A 10 33.05 -16.81 -10.77
CA GLY A 10 32.88 -16.59 -9.34
C GLY A 10 31.77 -15.62 -8.95
N TRP A 11 30.53 -16.09 -9.04
CA TRP A 11 29.51 -15.77 -8.05
C TRP A 11 30.10 -15.79 -6.64
N LEU A 12 29.82 -14.77 -5.82
CA LEU A 12 29.78 -14.89 -4.37
C LEU A 12 28.89 -13.81 -3.76
N LEU A 13 27.87 -14.33 -3.08
CA LEU A 13 26.86 -13.71 -2.23
C LEU A 13 27.43 -12.83 -1.12
N SER A 14 26.66 -11.82 -0.73
CA SER A 14 26.43 -11.35 0.66
C SER A 14 25.27 -10.33 0.61
N LEU A 15 24.01 -10.65 0.91
CA LEU A 15 23.35 -11.07 2.17
C LEU A 15 22.50 -9.93 2.77
N ALA A 16 21.19 -10.11 2.63
CA ALA A 16 20.13 -9.89 3.63
C ALA A 16 19.94 -8.50 4.29
N ALA A 17 18.84 -7.83 3.91
CA ALA A 17 17.88 -7.21 4.83
C ALA A 17 16.51 -7.04 4.14
N SER A 18 15.90 -8.17 3.74
CA SER A 18 14.44 -8.26 3.72
C SER A 18 14.01 -8.58 5.14
N ALA A 19 13.32 -7.66 5.80
CA ALA A 19 12.55 -7.94 7.00
C ALA A 19 11.10 -7.51 6.73
N CYS A 20 10.38 -8.34 5.99
CA CYS A 20 9.08 -8.75 6.50
C CYS A 20 9.38 -9.68 7.68
N LEU A 21 8.62 -9.60 8.77
CA LEU A 21 8.07 -10.75 9.50
C LEU A 21 7.50 -10.29 10.85
N VAL A 22 6.17 -10.28 10.91
CA VAL A 22 5.48 -10.83 12.08
C VAL A 22 5.50 -12.36 11.90
N SER A 23 5.96 -13.08 12.92
CA SER A 23 5.87 -14.55 13.07
C SER A 23 4.75 -14.81 14.11
N TRP A 24 3.92 -15.86 14.17
CA TRP A 24 3.99 -17.30 13.87
C TRP A 24 2.55 -17.87 13.78
N ALA A 25 2.32 -18.97 13.04
CA ALA A 25 1.72 -20.22 13.56
C ALA A 25 1.56 -21.28 12.46
N THR A 26 2.04 -22.48 12.77
CA THR A 26 1.98 -23.71 11.97
C THR A 26 0.57 -24.30 11.94
N ALA A 27 0.10 -24.72 10.76
CA ALA A 27 -0.92 -25.77 10.65
C ALA A 27 -0.35 -26.94 9.84
N GLN A 28 -0.18 -28.05 10.55
CA GLN A 28 0.21 -29.36 10.04
C GLN A 28 -0.92 -29.98 9.21
N ASP A 29 -0.51 -30.77 8.22
CA ASP A 29 -1.18 -31.95 7.65
C ASP A 29 -2.67 -31.83 7.27
N TYR A 30 -2.92 -31.63 5.97
CA TYR A 30 -4.09 -32.22 5.33
C TYR A 30 -3.70 -33.06 4.12
N ARG A 31 -3.83 -34.38 4.30
CA ARG A 31 -3.79 -35.42 3.27
C ARG A 31 -4.85 -35.14 2.20
N SER A 32 -4.44 -35.23 0.93
CA SER A 32 -5.34 -35.36 -0.22
C SER A 32 -6.16 -36.66 -0.17
N PRO A 33 -7.34 -36.68 -0.81
CA PRO A 33 -7.76 -37.81 -1.62
C PRO A 33 -7.87 -37.43 -3.12
N ALA A 34 -7.62 -38.44 -3.94
CA ALA A 34 -7.57 -38.43 -5.40
C ALA A 34 -8.99 -38.42 -6.06
N PRO A 35 -9.09 -38.34 -7.41
CA PRO A 35 -10.21 -37.74 -8.12
C PRO A 35 -11.30 -38.74 -8.51
N GLY A 36 -12.52 -38.24 -8.72
CA GLY A 36 -13.55 -38.99 -9.43
C GLY A 36 -14.92 -38.35 -9.39
N SER A 37 -15.34 -37.71 -10.50
CA SER A 37 -16.59 -38.02 -11.20
C SER A 37 -16.80 -37.07 -12.37
N GLN A 38 -17.05 -37.68 -13.53
CA GLN A 38 -17.42 -37.04 -14.79
C GLN A 38 -18.76 -36.30 -14.66
N MET A 39 -18.89 -35.16 -15.34
CA MET A 39 -20.17 -34.52 -15.66
C MET A 39 -20.26 -34.30 -17.18
N PRO A 40 -21.45 -34.37 -17.77
CA PRO A 40 -21.62 -34.67 -19.19
C PRO A 40 -21.52 -33.42 -20.07
N LEU A 41 -20.90 -33.61 -21.24
CA LEU A 41 -21.02 -32.72 -22.39
C LEU A 41 -22.47 -32.76 -22.92
N SER A 42 -23.21 -31.66 -22.82
CA SER A 42 -24.33 -31.40 -23.73
C SER A 42 -24.70 -29.92 -23.73
N GLY A 43 -24.68 -29.33 -24.91
CA GLY A 43 -25.05 -27.94 -25.16
C GLY A 43 -24.84 -27.60 -26.63
N TYR A 44 -25.74 -28.11 -27.48
CA TYR A 44 -25.91 -27.76 -28.89
C TYR A 44 -25.76 -26.24 -29.11
N GLN A 45 -24.84 -25.83 -29.99
CA GLN A 45 -24.78 -24.46 -30.51
C GLN A 45 -25.77 -24.31 -31.67
N ASP A 46 -26.67 -23.33 -31.53
CA ASP A 46 -27.60 -22.88 -32.56
C ASP A 46 -26.86 -22.06 -33.64
N PRO A 47 -26.74 -22.54 -34.89
CA PRO A 47 -26.05 -21.83 -35.96
C PRO A 47 -27.00 -20.81 -36.62
N GLY A 48 -27.29 -19.72 -35.90
CA GLY A 48 -28.21 -18.69 -36.40
C GLY A 48 -28.10 -17.30 -35.77
N ARG A 49 -27.28 -17.10 -34.73
CA ARG A 49 -27.11 -15.76 -34.14
C ARG A 49 -26.06 -14.95 -34.90
N PRO A 50 -26.38 -13.74 -35.40
CA PRO A 50 -25.37 -12.80 -35.84
C PRO A 50 -24.36 -12.61 -34.72
N LEU A 51 -23.07 -12.63 -35.04
CA LEU A 51 -22.00 -12.18 -34.15
C LEU A 51 -22.39 -10.78 -33.66
N GLY A 52 -22.88 -10.71 -32.42
CA GLY A 52 -23.16 -9.46 -31.77
C GLY A 52 -21.89 -8.62 -31.84
N GLN A 53 -22.03 -7.38 -32.32
CA GLN A 53 -20.98 -6.39 -32.26
C GLN A 53 -20.32 -6.45 -30.86
N PRO A 54 -18.98 -6.41 -30.74
CA PRO A 54 -18.35 -6.39 -29.43
C PRO A 54 -19.02 -5.29 -28.63
N ALA A 55 -19.64 -5.67 -27.51
CA ALA A 55 -20.35 -4.74 -26.65
C ALA A 55 -19.42 -3.55 -26.40
N GLN A 56 -19.88 -2.37 -26.78
CA GLN A 56 -19.18 -1.13 -26.49
C GLN A 56 -18.89 -1.13 -24.99
N ARG A 57 -17.60 -1.13 -24.64
CA ARG A 57 -17.12 -1.17 -23.25
C ARG A 57 -17.85 -0.07 -22.48
N PRO A 58 -18.52 -0.37 -21.35
CA PRO A 58 -19.15 0.68 -20.56
C PRO A 58 -18.07 1.70 -20.14
N PRO A 59 -18.43 3.00 -20.09
CA PRO A 59 -17.45 4.05 -19.95
C PRO A 59 -16.78 3.99 -18.59
N ILE A 60 -15.46 3.80 -18.59
CA ILE A 60 -14.43 4.65 -17.96
C ILE A 60 -14.97 5.75 -17.02
N MET A 61 -15.72 5.44 -15.97
CA MET A 61 -16.01 6.42 -14.93
C MET A 61 -14.84 6.51 -13.93
N LEU A 62 -14.05 5.42 -13.82
CA LEU A 62 -12.88 5.32 -12.96
C LEU A 62 -11.63 6.01 -13.52
N ALA A 63 -11.38 5.95 -14.85
CA ALA A 63 -10.22 6.63 -15.45
C ALA A 63 -10.44 8.14 -15.71
N GLN A 64 -11.56 8.70 -15.25
CA GLN A 64 -11.81 10.14 -15.23
C GLN A 64 -11.48 10.79 -13.87
N ALA A 65 -10.98 10.03 -12.89
CA ALA A 65 -10.44 10.63 -11.68
C ALA A 65 -9.35 11.64 -12.08
N PRO A 66 -9.51 12.95 -11.79
CA PRO A 66 -8.57 13.95 -12.25
C PRO A 66 -7.17 13.59 -11.78
N HIS A 67 -6.22 13.56 -12.70
CA HIS A 67 -4.80 13.44 -12.38
C HIS A 67 -4.40 14.67 -11.58
N GLN A 68 -4.44 14.56 -10.27
CA GLN A 68 -3.89 15.55 -9.36
C GLN A 68 -2.53 15.02 -8.91
N GLU A 69 -1.48 15.80 -9.17
CA GLU A 69 -0.22 15.60 -8.48
C GLU A 69 -0.45 15.79 -6.98
N ALA A 70 0.29 15.05 -6.16
CA ALA A 70 0.26 15.21 -4.71
C ALA A 70 1.18 16.37 -4.31
N GLU A 71 0.68 17.61 -4.41
CA GLU A 71 1.43 18.79 -4.02
C GLU A 71 1.39 18.95 -2.49
N GLN A 72 2.56 19.07 -1.88
CA GLN A 72 2.70 19.27 -0.43
C GLN A 72 3.33 20.61 -0.11
N THR A 73 2.80 21.28 0.92
CA THR A 73 3.39 22.51 1.46
C THR A 73 3.59 22.36 2.97
N MET A 74 4.76 22.78 3.43
CA MET A 74 5.15 22.75 4.85
C MET A 74 5.30 24.17 5.39
N PRO A 75 4.78 24.46 6.59
CA PRO A 75 5.10 25.68 7.33
C PRO A 75 6.59 25.76 7.67
N GLY A 76 7.13 26.97 7.77
CA GLY A 76 8.56 27.20 8.04
C GLY A 76 9.03 26.88 9.47
N ALA A 77 8.11 26.68 10.42
CA ALA A 77 8.45 26.42 11.82
C ALA A 77 7.61 25.26 12.40
N SER A 78 8.28 24.36 13.13
CA SER A 78 7.60 23.37 13.96
C SER A 78 6.99 24.04 15.20
N GLN A 79 5.86 23.53 15.67
CA GLN A 79 5.20 24.04 16.87
C GLN A 79 5.06 22.92 17.93
N PRO A 80 5.11 23.25 19.23
CA PRO A 80 4.63 22.35 20.27
C PRO A 80 3.14 22.13 20.02
N VAL A 81 2.77 20.91 19.64
CA VAL A 81 1.39 20.60 19.33
C VAL A 81 0.67 20.14 20.60
N ALA A 82 -0.50 20.74 20.86
CA ALA A 82 -1.40 20.34 21.95
C ALA A 82 -2.22 19.08 21.60
N LEU A 83 -2.22 18.64 20.34
CA LEU A 83 -2.86 17.39 19.89
C LEU A 83 -2.21 16.19 20.60
N GLY A 84 -3.02 15.29 21.12
CA GLY A 84 -2.56 14.18 21.96
C GLY A 84 -2.03 14.62 23.34
N GLY A 85 -2.37 15.82 23.83
CA GLY A 85 -2.06 16.28 25.18
C GLY A 85 -0.64 16.83 25.40
N GLY A 86 0.14 17.05 24.33
CA GLY A 86 1.48 17.64 24.38
C GLY A 86 2.55 16.77 25.05
N LEU A 87 3.82 17.16 24.94
CA LEU A 87 4.94 16.43 25.54
C LEU A 87 5.02 16.63 27.07
N GLN A 88 4.96 15.55 27.82
CA GLN A 88 5.07 15.53 29.29
C GLN A 88 6.52 15.37 29.77
N PRO A 89 6.87 15.81 31.01
CA PRO A 89 8.21 15.62 31.54
C PRO A 89 8.61 14.14 31.62
N ASN A 90 9.84 13.83 31.18
CA ASN A 90 10.43 12.48 31.17
C ASN A 90 9.69 11.44 30.30
N GLU A 91 8.78 11.86 29.42
CA GLU A 91 8.16 10.95 28.46
C GLU A 91 8.94 10.86 27.16
N HIS A 92 8.80 9.73 26.45
CA HIS A 92 9.44 9.54 25.15
C HIS A 92 8.87 10.53 24.11
N PRO A 93 9.69 11.14 23.22
CA PRO A 93 9.23 12.13 22.24
C PRO A 93 8.08 11.69 21.32
N LEU A 94 7.93 10.37 21.07
CA LEU A 94 6.81 9.81 20.29
C LEU A 94 5.47 9.77 21.04
N MET A 95 5.46 9.91 22.37
CA MET A 95 4.24 9.71 23.17
C MET A 95 3.05 10.61 22.77
N PRO A 96 3.24 11.91 22.43
CA PRO A 96 2.15 12.74 21.92
C PRO A 96 1.57 12.20 20.61
N ALA A 97 2.42 11.76 19.67
CA ALA A 97 1.98 11.18 18.39
C ALA A 97 1.27 9.84 18.61
N ILE A 98 1.76 8.99 19.51
CA ILE A 98 1.14 7.71 19.86
C ILE A 98 -0.24 7.91 20.47
N ARG A 99 -0.40 8.87 21.40
CA ARG A 99 -1.71 9.19 21.98
C ARG A 99 -2.69 9.67 20.91
N TRP A 100 -2.26 10.62 20.07
CA TRP A 100 -3.09 11.13 19.00
C TRP A 100 -3.47 10.05 17.98
N ALA A 101 -2.54 9.17 17.60
CA ALA A 101 -2.81 8.04 16.72
C ALA A 101 -3.81 7.03 17.33
N ARG A 102 -3.73 6.76 18.64
CA ARG A 102 -4.73 5.91 19.34
C ARG A 102 -6.12 6.51 19.33
N ASP A 103 -6.23 7.83 19.56
CA ASP A 103 -7.51 8.54 19.49
C ASP A 103 -8.08 8.50 18.06
N GLY A 104 -7.24 8.72 17.05
CA GLY A 104 -7.63 8.62 15.63
C GLY A 104 -8.01 7.21 15.19
N LEU A 105 -7.31 6.18 15.69
CA LEU A 105 -7.56 4.78 15.36
C LEU A 105 -8.99 4.36 15.71
N HIS A 106 -9.55 4.84 16.83
CA HIS A 106 -10.93 4.56 17.20
C HIS A 106 -11.92 5.03 16.11
N ASN A 107 -11.71 6.24 15.57
CA ASN A 107 -12.54 6.78 14.50
C ASN A 107 -12.35 6.03 13.18
N ILE A 108 -11.10 5.68 12.84
CA ILE A 108 -10.80 4.92 11.62
C ILE A 108 -11.47 3.54 11.65
N GLN A 109 -11.53 2.90 12.82
CA GLN A 109 -12.23 1.63 13.00
C GLN A 109 -13.76 1.72 12.81
N GLN A 110 -14.34 2.93 12.87
CA GLN A 110 -15.76 3.16 12.58
C GLN A 110 -16.04 3.44 11.09
N ILE A 111 -15.01 3.66 10.27
CA ILE A 111 -15.17 3.80 8.83
C ILE A 111 -15.60 2.42 8.28
N GLU A 112 -16.70 2.37 7.53
CA GLU A 112 -17.18 1.12 6.94
C GLU A 112 -16.44 0.82 5.64
N ASP A 113 -16.31 1.84 4.80
CA ASP A 113 -15.60 1.78 3.53
C ASP A 113 -15.07 3.16 3.11
N TYR A 114 -14.20 3.20 2.12
CA TYR A 114 -13.82 4.43 1.45
C TYR A 114 -13.29 4.20 0.03
N SER A 115 -13.30 5.28 -0.75
CA SER A 115 -12.57 5.35 -2.02
C SER A 115 -11.53 6.47 -2.01
N ALA A 116 -10.47 6.29 -2.78
CA ALA A 116 -9.42 7.28 -2.96
C ALA A 116 -8.66 7.04 -4.28
N VAL A 117 -7.94 8.05 -4.74
CA VAL A 117 -6.80 7.85 -5.64
C VAL A 117 -5.55 7.74 -4.77
N LEU A 118 -4.94 6.57 -4.72
CA LEU A 118 -3.64 6.39 -4.08
C LEU A 118 -2.53 6.72 -5.09
N VAL A 119 -1.70 7.68 -4.72
CA VAL A 119 -0.41 7.93 -5.37
C VAL A 119 0.65 7.24 -4.53
N LYS A 120 1.34 6.26 -5.10
CA LYS A 120 2.39 5.52 -4.39
C LYS A 120 3.72 5.49 -5.13
N ARG A 121 4.80 5.47 -4.37
CA ARG A 121 6.15 5.22 -4.86
C ARG A 121 6.90 4.40 -3.84
N GLU A 122 7.54 3.32 -4.26
CA GLU A 122 8.14 2.34 -3.35
C GLU A 122 9.53 1.91 -3.83
N GLN A 123 10.41 1.66 -2.88
CA GLN A 123 11.68 1.00 -3.10
C GLN A 123 11.48 -0.51 -3.01
N VAL A 124 11.78 -1.20 -4.11
CA VAL A 124 11.72 -2.66 -4.23
C VAL A 124 13.10 -3.15 -4.64
N ASN A 125 13.65 -4.12 -3.91
CA ASN A 125 15.00 -4.67 -4.13
C ASN A 125 16.09 -3.57 -4.20
N GLY A 126 16.01 -2.57 -3.32
CA GLY A 126 16.97 -1.48 -3.24
C GLY A 126 16.81 -0.38 -4.31
N LYS A 127 15.86 -0.51 -5.24
CA LYS A 127 15.61 0.48 -6.30
C LYS A 127 14.27 1.17 -6.09
N LEU A 128 14.27 2.51 -6.08
CA LEU A 128 13.06 3.31 -6.09
C LEU A 128 12.36 3.17 -7.44
N GLY A 129 11.10 2.73 -7.42
CA GLY A 129 10.26 2.61 -8.61
C GLY A 129 9.70 3.95 -9.08
N ASP A 130 9.04 3.91 -10.23
CA ASP A 130 8.25 5.04 -10.73
C ASP A 130 7.02 5.26 -9.84
N GLU A 131 6.47 6.47 -9.92
CA GLU A 131 5.21 6.80 -9.27
C GLU A 131 4.04 6.07 -9.93
N GLN A 132 3.18 5.49 -9.11
CA GLN A 132 2.00 4.75 -9.52
C GLN A 132 0.76 5.47 -9.01
N TYR A 133 -0.24 5.60 -9.87
CA TYR A 133 -1.53 6.16 -9.53
C TYR A 133 -2.54 5.04 -9.65
N LEU A 134 -3.34 4.82 -8.61
CA LEU A 134 -4.33 3.76 -8.59
C LEU A 134 -5.59 4.22 -7.89
N PHE A 135 -6.74 3.85 -8.44
CA PHE A 135 -8.02 4.03 -7.78
C PHE A 135 -8.24 2.88 -6.81
N LEU A 136 -8.60 3.22 -5.57
CA LEU A 136 -8.88 2.27 -4.49
C LEU A 136 -10.35 2.30 -4.11
N LYS A 137 -10.90 1.12 -3.87
CA LYS A 137 -12.03 0.92 -2.95
C LYS A 137 -11.56 0.01 -1.83
N VAL A 138 -11.82 0.40 -0.60
CA VAL A 138 -11.54 -0.40 0.60
C VAL A 138 -12.80 -0.48 1.44
N ARG A 139 -13.22 -1.66 1.85
CA ARG A 139 -14.26 -1.91 2.85
C ARG A 139 -13.63 -2.65 4.02
N HIS A 140 -13.86 -2.23 5.26
CA HIS A 140 -13.18 -2.81 6.42
C HIS A 140 -13.73 -4.16 6.87
N ARG A 141 -15.01 -4.50 6.58
CA ARG A 141 -15.63 -5.75 7.06
C ARG A 141 -16.54 -6.43 6.01
N PRO A 142 -16.20 -7.66 5.56
CA PRO A 142 -14.84 -8.23 5.62
C PRO A 142 -13.86 -7.29 4.91
N MET A 143 -12.57 -7.31 5.29
CA MET A 143 -11.59 -6.45 4.61
C MET A 143 -11.59 -6.78 3.12
N SER A 144 -12.02 -5.83 2.29
CA SER A 144 -12.22 -6.01 0.85
C SER A 144 -11.51 -4.88 0.13
N VAL A 145 -10.70 -5.21 -0.86
CA VAL A 145 -9.88 -4.27 -1.61
C VAL A 145 -10.13 -4.47 -3.10
N TYR A 146 -10.50 -3.39 -3.78
CA TYR A 146 -10.43 -3.29 -5.23
C TYR A 146 -9.39 -2.24 -5.60
N MET A 147 -8.51 -2.58 -6.53
CA MET A 147 -7.53 -1.65 -7.09
C MET A 147 -7.65 -1.60 -8.60
N TYR A 148 -7.51 -0.40 -9.15
CA TYR A 148 -7.40 -0.17 -10.58
C TYR A 148 -6.23 0.77 -10.87
N PHE A 149 -5.25 0.31 -11.64
CA PHE A 149 -4.09 1.11 -11.99
C PHE A 149 -4.43 2.15 -13.06
N LEU A 150 -4.23 3.42 -12.73
CA LEU A 150 -4.45 4.57 -13.61
C LEU A 150 -3.18 4.93 -14.39
N LYS A 151 -2.01 4.88 -13.72
CA LYS A 151 -0.68 5.20 -14.27
C LYS A 151 0.41 4.40 -13.54
N PRO A 152 1.60 4.21 -14.15
CA PRO A 152 1.98 4.61 -15.51
C PRO A 152 1.35 3.73 -16.61
N GLU A 153 1.54 4.08 -17.89
CA GLU A 153 0.95 3.39 -19.05
C GLU A 153 1.17 1.88 -19.04
N GLY A 154 2.35 1.41 -18.61
CA GLY A 154 2.65 -0.03 -18.51
C GLY A 154 1.85 -0.79 -17.44
N LEU A 155 1.23 -0.09 -16.49
CA LEU A 155 0.35 -0.66 -15.47
C LEU A 155 -1.12 -0.31 -15.72
N GLN A 156 -1.41 0.69 -16.55
CA GLN A 156 -2.75 1.22 -16.75
C GLN A 156 -3.73 0.10 -17.14
N GLY A 157 -4.88 0.08 -16.46
CA GLY A 157 -5.94 -0.89 -16.66
C GLY A 157 -5.73 -2.24 -15.97
N GLN A 158 -4.60 -2.47 -15.29
CA GLN A 158 -4.48 -3.61 -14.40
C GLN A 158 -5.45 -3.41 -13.23
N GLU A 159 -6.12 -4.48 -12.83
CA GLU A 159 -7.01 -4.44 -11.69
C GLU A 159 -6.92 -5.71 -10.84
N LEU A 160 -7.29 -5.57 -9.57
CA LEU A 160 -7.38 -6.71 -8.67
C LEU A 160 -8.49 -6.54 -7.66
N ILE A 161 -9.01 -7.68 -7.20
CA ILE A 161 -9.91 -7.80 -6.06
C ILE A 161 -9.30 -8.78 -5.06
N TRP A 162 -9.26 -8.38 -3.81
CA TRP A 162 -8.97 -9.25 -2.68
C TRP A 162 -10.04 -9.08 -1.60
N ILE A 163 -10.47 -10.19 -1.01
CA ILE A 163 -11.44 -10.19 0.09
C ILE A 163 -10.90 -11.14 1.15
N GLU A 164 -10.76 -10.63 2.36
CA GLU A 164 -10.34 -11.37 3.54
C GLU A 164 -11.24 -12.59 3.77
N ASP A 165 -10.62 -13.71 4.13
CA ASP A 165 -11.26 -15.00 4.39
C ASP A 165 -12.13 -15.55 3.24
N GLN A 166 -11.93 -15.07 2.01
CA GLN A 166 -12.58 -15.59 0.80
C GLN A 166 -11.56 -16.05 -0.25
N ASN A 167 -12.06 -16.72 -1.30
CA ASN A 167 -11.26 -17.15 -2.46
C ASN A 167 -10.02 -17.99 -2.08
N ASP A 168 -10.11 -18.84 -1.06
CA ASP A 168 -8.98 -19.60 -0.51
C ASP A 168 -7.79 -18.71 -0.09
N GLY A 169 -8.08 -17.49 0.39
CA GLY A 169 -7.09 -16.46 0.74
C GLY A 169 -6.41 -15.80 -0.47
N LYS A 170 -6.87 -16.08 -1.69
CA LYS A 170 -6.29 -15.56 -2.94
C LYS A 170 -6.93 -14.26 -3.38
N MET A 171 -6.23 -13.54 -4.23
CA MET A 171 -6.75 -12.40 -4.97
C MET A 171 -7.07 -12.80 -6.42
N TRP A 172 -8.03 -12.10 -7.02
CA TRP A 172 -8.27 -12.13 -8.45
C TRP A 172 -7.57 -10.93 -9.08
N ALA A 173 -6.75 -11.16 -10.11
CA ALA A 173 -6.04 -10.10 -10.81
C ALA A 173 -6.28 -10.19 -12.30
N HIS A 174 -6.48 -9.05 -12.94
CA HIS A 174 -6.58 -8.91 -14.38
C HIS A 174 -5.40 -8.07 -14.88
N GLY A 175 -4.65 -8.62 -15.83
CA GLY A 175 -3.49 -7.96 -16.42
C GLY A 175 -3.82 -7.29 -17.75
N THR A 176 -3.07 -6.25 -18.14
CA THR A 176 -3.19 -5.60 -19.45
C THR A 176 -2.06 -5.98 -20.40
N GLY A 177 -2.20 -5.61 -21.69
CA GLY A 177 -1.19 -5.90 -22.72
C GLY A 177 -0.96 -7.40 -22.91
N LEU A 178 0.30 -7.85 -22.93
CA LEU A 178 0.63 -9.28 -23.03
C LEU A 178 0.05 -10.12 -21.89
N LYS A 179 -0.19 -9.53 -20.70
CA LYS A 179 -0.78 -10.22 -19.54
C LYS A 179 -2.29 -10.45 -19.72
N SER A 180 -2.98 -9.71 -20.61
CA SER A 180 -4.43 -9.87 -20.84
C SER A 180 -4.82 -11.23 -21.45
N VAL A 181 -3.89 -11.91 -22.11
CA VAL A 181 -4.11 -13.24 -22.71
C VAL A 181 -4.46 -14.30 -21.65
N PHE A 182 -4.02 -14.11 -20.41
CA PHE A 182 -4.33 -15.01 -19.30
C PHE A 182 -5.72 -14.77 -18.69
N GLY A 183 -6.41 -13.70 -19.10
CA GLY A 183 -7.65 -13.26 -18.46
C GLY A 183 -7.45 -12.98 -16.97
N THR A 184 -8.54 -13.11 -16.21
CA THR A 184 -8.51 -12.97 -14.75
C THR A 184 -7.90 -14.22 -14.12
N VAL A 185 -6.83 -14.03 -13.34
CA VAL A 185 -6.07 -15.11 -12.69
C VAL A 185 -6.19 -15.05 -11.18
N SER A 186 -6.18 -16.21 -10.53
CA SER A 186 -6.15 -16.33 -9.07
C SER A 186 -4.71 -16.39 -8.58
N LEU A 187 -4.31 -15.47 -7.71
CA LEU A 187 -2.94 -15.33 -7.20
C LEU A 187 -2.90 -15.35 -5.67
N ASN A 188 -1.87 -15.96 -5.11
CA ASN A 188 -1.57 -15.78 -3.69
C ASN A 188 -1.06 -14.34 -3.48
N PRO A 189 -1.66 -13.53 -2.58
CA PRO A 189 -1.25 -12.15 -2.28
C PRO A 189 0.24 -11.97 -1.95
N THR A 190 0.87 -12.98 -1.34
CA THR A 190 2.28 -12.96 -0.97
C THR A 190 3.17 -13.72 -1.97
N GLY A 191 2.59 -14.23 -3.06
CA GLY A 191 3.31 -14.98 -4.09
C GLY A 191 4.14 -14.07 -4.99
N GLY A 192 5.21 -14.61 -5.59
CA GLY A 192 6.17 -13.83 -6.38
C GLY A 192 5.56 -13.01 -7.52
N LEU A 193 4.49 -13.49 -8.17
CA LEU A 193 3.80 -12.74 -9.23
C LEU A 193 2.95 -11.58 -8.68
N ALA A 194 2.28 -11.78 -7.54
CA ALA A 194 1.50 -10.73 -6.88
C ALA A 194 2.40 -9.63 -6.30
N MET A 195 3.56 -10.02 -5.78
CA MET A 195 4.56 -9.13 -5.19
C MET A 195 5.51 -8.50 -6.22
N GLU A 196 5.34 -8.77 -7.52
CA GLU A 196 6.19 -8.19 -8.57
C GLU A 196 6.07 -6.66 -8.56
N GLY A 197 7.16 -5.99 -8.18
CA GLY A 197 7.19 -4.52 -8.08
C GLY A 197 6.38 -3.95 -6.92
N GLN A 198 5.99 -4.76 -5.93
CA GLN A 198 5.28 -4.33 -4.72
C GLN A 198 6.19 -4.49 -3.50
N ARG A 199 6.12 -3.53 -2.57
CA ARG A 199 6.82 -3.62 -1.28
C ARG A 199 6.04 -4.45 -0.25
N TYR A 200 4.71 -4.38 -0.28
CA TYR A 200 3.81 -5.09 0.62
C TYR A 200 2.70 -5.81 -0.16
N PRO A 201 2.16 -6.91 0.38
CA PRO A 201 1.00 -7.57 -0.22
C PRO A 201 -0.24 -6.67 -0.14
N VAL A 202 -1.21 -6.92 -1.02
CA VAL A 202 -2.51 -6.23 -1.04
C VAL A 202 -3.22 -6.28 0.34
N THR A 203 -2.95 -7.30 1.14
CA THR A 203 -3.52 -7.50 2.47
C THR A 203 -3.12 -6.41 3.47
N GLU A 204 -2.02 -5.69 3.24
CA GLU A 204 -1.56 -4.59 4.11
C GLU A 204 -2.06 -3.21 3.64
N VAL A 205 -2.82 -3.14 2.54
CA VAL A 205 -3.28 -1.85 2.02
C VAL A 205 -4.40 -1.29 2.90
N GLY A 206 -4.32 0.01 3.15
CA GLY A 206 -5.42 0.79 3.69
C GLY A 206 -5.02 1.70 4.84
N ILE A 207 -5.86 2.69 5.13
CA ILE A 207 -5.60 3.68 6.19
C ILE A 207 -5.56 3.00 7.57
N LEU A 208 -6.46 2.04 7.83
CA LEU A 208 -6.47 1.28 9.08
C LEU A 208 -5.15 0.53 9.29
N ASN A 209 -4.76 -0.31 8.33
CA ASN A 209 -3.51 -1.07 8.37
C ASN A 209 -2.28 -0.16 8.52
N LEU A 210 -2.26 0.98 7.81
CA LEU A 210 -1.18 1.97 7.93
C LEU A 210 -1.07 2.50 9.36
N VAL A 211 -2.17 2.92 9.98
CA VAL A 211 -2.15 3.45 11.36
C VAL A 211 -1.77 2.37 12.37
N GLU A 212 -2.31 1.16 12.24
CA GLU A 212 -1.96 0.06 13.14
C GLU A 212 -0.46 -0.28 13.06
N ARG A 213 0.11 -0.34 11.85
CA ARG A 213 1.55 -0.58 11.67
C ARG A 213 2.41 0.56 12.22
N LEU A 214 2.03 1.82 11.96
CA LEU A 214 2.74 2.98 12.49
C LEU A 214 2.71 3.00 14.02
N LEU A 215 1.58 2.61 14.62
CA LEU A 215 1.40 2.58 16.06
C LEU A 215 2.19 1.44 16.71
N GLU A 216 2.16 0.24 16.14
CA GLU A 216 3.01 -0.89 16.54
C GLU A 216 4.49 -0.45 16.54
N ARG A 217 4.92 0.15 15.43
CA ARG A 217 6.29 0.57 15.25
C ARG A 217 6.73 1.67 16.20
N ALA A 218 5.90 2.70 16.37
CA ALA A 218 6.18 3.80 17.29
C ALA A 218 6.28 3.30 18.74
N GLN A 219 5.50 2.28 19.12
CA GLN A 219 5.58 1.65 20.44
C GLN A 219 6.91 0.91 20.65
N GLU A 220 7.38 0.16 19.67
CA GLU A 220 8.71 -0.45 19.72
C GLU A 220 9.81 0.61 19.87
N ASP A 221 9.71 1.71 19.11
CA ASP A 221 10.69 2.79 19.14
C ASP A 221 10.78 3.47 20.50
N THR A 222 9.69 3.51 21.29
CA THR A 222 9.71 4.09 22.65
C THR A 222 10.66 3.40 23.62
N GLN A 223 11.13 2.19 23.30
CA GLN A 223 12.12 1.46 24.09
C GLN A 223 13.55 2.02 23.91
N PHE A 224 13.76 2.92 22.96
CA PHE A 224 15.05 3.51 22.61
C PHE A 224 14.99 5.04 22.73
N GLY A 225 16.07 5.69 23.20
CA GLY A 225 16.04 7.11 23.54
C GLY A 225 16.35 8.11 22.41
N GLU A 226 16.64 7.65 21.18
CA GLU A 226 17.19 8.48 20.10
C GLU A 226 16.15 8.76 19.01
N CYS A 227 15.21 9.68 19.27
CA CYS A 227 14.23 10.10 18.28
C CYS A 227 13.87 11.60 18.44
N GLU A 228 13.88 12.35 17.34
CA GLU A 228 13.34 13.71 17.29
C GLU A 228 11.95 13.69 16.65
N VAL A 229 10.96 14.26 17.34
CA VAL A 229 9.60 14.37 16.82
C VAL A 229 9.22 15.84 16.71
N LYS A 230 8.83 16.26 15.52
CA LYS A 230 8.37 17.63 15.22
C LYS A 230 6.98 17.59 14.60
N PHE A 231 6.19 18.60 14.95
CA PHE A 231 4.86 18.79 14.40
C PHE A 231 4.78 20.12 13.66
N PHE A 232 4.09 20.12 12.53
CA PHE A 232 3.91 21.27 11.66
C PHE A 232 2.42 21.44 11.32
N PRO A 233 1.65 22.11 12.19
CA PRO A 233 0.25 22.44 11.93
C PRO A 233 0.09 23.39 10.74
N GLY A 234 -0.97 23.24 9.96
CA GLY A 234 -1.23 24.08 8.78
C GLY A 234 -0.44 23.66 7.54
N ALA A 235 0.21 22.50 7.57
CA ALA A 235 0.70 21.83 6.38
C ALA A 235 -0.45 21.52 5.42
N LYS A 236 -0.15 21.30 4.15
CA LYS A 236 -1.18 21.02 3.15
C LYS A 236 -0.78 19.87 2.25
N ILE A 237 -1.76 19.03 1.92
CA ILE A 237 -1.74 18.11 0.77
C ILE A 237 -2.86 18.56 -0.17
N ASN A 238 -2.47 19.07 -1.34
CA ASN A 238 -3.37 19.79 -2.24
C ASN A 238 -4.16 20.86 -1.46
N ASN A 239 -5.49 20.75 -1.44
CA ASN A 239 -6.37 21.72 -0.79
C ASN A 239 -6.75 21.33 0.66
N ARG A 240 -6.24 20.22 1.19
CA ARG A 240 -6.54 19.75 2.54
C ARG A 240 -5.52 20.25 3.54
N THR A 241 -6.00 20.87 4.62
CA THR A 241 -5.12 21.32 5.72
C THR A 241 -4.84 20.13 6.63
N CYS A 242 -3.57 19.99 6.98
CA CYS A 242 -3.04 18.88 7.72
C CYS A 242 -2.12 19.37 8.83
N THR A 243 -1.91 18.50 9.79
CA THR A 243 -0.79 18.58 10.71
C THR A 243 0.23 17.52 10.31
N CYS A 244 1.42 17.96 9.92
CA CYS A 244 2.51 17.06 9.55
C CYS A 244 3.33 16.69 10.78
N ILE A 245 3.56 15.39 10.96
CA ILE A 245 4.42 14.79 11.98
C ILE A 245 5.70 14.33 11.29
N ARG A 246 6.85 14.79 11.77
CA ARG A 246 8.16 14.31 11.33
C ARG A 246 8.87 13.63 12.48
N VAL A 247 9.21 12.37 12.28
CA VAL A 247 9.97 11.53 13.19
C VAL A 247 11.34 11.29 12.58
N MET A 248 12.43 11.56 13.31
CA MET A 248 13.80 11.43 12.82
C MET A 248 14.66 10.62 13.79
N HIS A 249 15.34 9.61 13.25
CA HIS A 249 16.37 8.81 13.91
C HIS A 249 17.75 9.27 13.41
N PRO A 250 18.53 10.01 14.22
CA PRO A 250 19.75 10.66 13.74
C PRO A 250 20.88 9.67 13.40
N VAL A 251 20.90 8.51 14.05
CA VAL A 251 21.98 7.51 13.92
C VAL A 251 21.39 6.18 13.43
N PRO A 252 21.99 5.55 12.39
CA PRO A 252 21.55 4.24 11.93
C PRO A 252 21.78 3.19 13.00
N ARG A 253 20.70 2.48 13.37
CA ARG A 253 20.74 1.38 14.33
C ARG A 253 19.89 0.23 13.80
N ARG A 254 20.26 -1.00 14.16
CA ARG A 254 19.51 -2.21 13.79
C ARG A 254 18.05 -2.18 14.22
N ASN A 255 17.74 -1.43 15.26
CA ASN A 255 16.39 -1.34 15.81
C ASN A 255 15.53 -0.30 15.10
N PHE A 256 16.09 0.55 14.22
CA PHE A 256 15.38 1.59 13.49
C PHE A 256 15.25 1.21 12.01
N LEU A 257 14.02 1.23 11.48
CA LEU A 257 13.75 0.84 10.09
C LEU A 257 14.06 1.94 9.07
N CYS A 258 14.04 3.20 9.50
CA CYS A 258 14.25 4.35 8.64
C CYS A 258 14.90 5.52 9.40
N HIS A 259 15.58 6.38 8.66
CA HIS A 259 16.14 7.63 9.17
C HIS A 259 15.04 8.64 9.50
N MET A 260 14.00 8.70 8.67
CA MET A 260 12.95 9.70 8.80
C MET A 260 11.61 9.14 8.34
N ALA A 261 10.57 9.39 9.12
CA ALA A 261 9.18 9.16 8.75
C ALA A 261 8.42 10.48 8.79
N ILE A 262 7.63 10.75 7.74
CA ILE A 262 6.80 11.95 7.60
C ILE A 262 5.36 11.51 7.40
N ILE A 263 4.46 12.00 8.25
CA ILE A 263 3.03 11.65 8.22
C ILE A 263 2.22 12.94 8.17
N PHE A 264 1.34 13.08 7.19
CA PHE A 264 0.36 14.17 7.15
C PHE A 264 -0.98 13.62 7.60
N VAL A 265 -1.44 14.09 8.75
CA VAL A 265 -2.76 13.78 9.28
C VAL A 265 -3.69 14.92 8.89
N ASP A 266 -4.79 14.58 8.23
CA ASP A 266 -5.81 15.53 7.84
C ASP A 266 -6.52 16.12 9.07
N ASP A 267 -6.61 17.45 9.16
CA ASP A 267 -7.12 18.11 10.38
C ASP A 267 -8.65 17.96 10.54
N GLU A 268 -9.39 17.71 9.45
CA GLU A 268 -10.86 17.58 9.46
C GLU A 268 -11.29 16.13 9.76
N LEU A 269 -10.72 15.17 9.03
CA LEU A 269 -11.05 13.75 9.12
C LEU A 269 -10.26 13.02 10.22
N ASN A 270 -9.15 13.61 10.67
CA ASN A 270 -8.22 13.01 11.62
C ASN A 270 -7.69 11.64 11.17
N VAL A 271 -7.34 11.53 9.88
CA VAL A 271 -6.76 10.31 9.28
C VAL A 271 -5.47 10.65 8.53
N PRO A 272 -4.48 9.75 8.46
CA PRO A 272 -3.29 9.99 7.65
C PRO A 272 -3.66 9.96 6.17
N ILE A 273 -3.38 11.05 5.47
CA ILE A 273 -3.59 11.16 4.01
C ILE A 273 -2.28 11.16 3.23
N ARG A 274 -1.13 11.27 3.91
CA ARG A 274 0.19 11.01 3.32
C ARG A 274 1.13 10.39 4.33
N TYR A 275 1.91 9.42 3.88
CA TYR A 275 3.05 8.86 4.61
C TYR A 275 4.26 8.78 3.69
N GLU A 276 5.43 9.07 4.25
CA GLU A 276 6.72 8.90 3.60
C GLU A 276 7.71 8.30 4.60
N SER A 277 8.61 7.45 4.12
CA SER A 277 9.78 7.03 4.88
C SER A 277 11.04 7.13 4.04
N TYR A 278 12.15 7.47 4.71
CA TYR A 278 13.44 7.72 4.10
C TYR A 278 14.54 6.96 4.82
N ASP A 279 15.49 6.43 4.07
CA ASP A 279 16.68 5.76 4.60
C ASP A 279 17.72 6.78 5.07
N TRP A 280 18.76 6.31 5.75
CA TRP A 280 19.89 7.16 6.10
C TRP A 280 20.64 7.62 4.82
N PRO A 281 21.08 8.87 4.78
CA PRO A 281 21.87 9.36 3.65
C PRO A 281 23.20 8.61 3.60
N GLY A 282 23.69 8.35 2.37
CA GLY A 282 24.96 7.65 2.17
C GLY A 282 26.16 8.42 2.72
N ARG A 283 26.06 9.76 2.76
CA ARG A 283 27.04 10.65 3.40
C ARG A 283 26.36 11.77 4.19
N PRO A 284 27.00 12.30 5.25
CA PRO A 284 26.49 13.45 5.97
C PRO A 284 26.22 14.64 5.03
N GLY A 285 25.03 15.22 5.11
CA GLY A 285 24.60 16.37 4.30
C GLY A 285 23.97 16.03 2.95
N GLU A 286 23.99 14.76 2.52
CA GLU A 286 23.22 14.32 1.36
C GLU A 286 21.72 14.23 1.69
N SER A 287 20.88 14.32 0.66
CA SER A 287 19.44 14.08 0.84
C SER A 287 19.19 12.61 1.17
N PRO A 288 18.39 12.31 2.20
CA PRO A 288 18.06 10.94 2.54
C PRO A 288 17.23 10.31 1.41
N PRO A 289 17.53 9.07 0.97
CA PRO A 289 16.82 8.45 -0.13
C PRO A 289 15.42 7.98 0.32
N LEU A 290 14.42 8.16 -0.56
CA LEU A 290 13.05 7.72 -0.29
C LEU A 290 12.96 6.18 -0.32
N ILE A 291 12.33 5.61 0.70
CA ILE A 291 11.99 4.18 0.80
C ILE A 291 10.58 3.96 0.28
N GLU A 292 9.60 4.69 0.80
CA GLU A 292 8.21 4.56 0.40
C GLU A 292 7.44 5.85 0.58
N GLN A 293 6.39 6.02 -0.22
CA GLN A 293 5.49 7.15 -0.18
C GLN A 293 4.09 6.69 -0.58
N TYR A 294 3.09 7.08 0.20
CA TYR A 294 1.67 6.82 -0.04
C TYR A 294 0.89 8.10 0.17
N THR A 295 0.07 8.51 -0.80
CA THR A 295 -0.81 9.68 -0.67
C THR A 295 -2.21 9.34 -1.12
N TYR A 296 -3.18 9.52 -0.22
CA TYR A 296 -4.59 9.35 -0.47
C TYR A 296 -5.19 10.67 -0.93
N LEU A 297 -5.48 10.76 -2.23
CA LEU A 297 -6.15 11.90 -2.84
C LEU A 297 -7.64 11.60 -3.00
N ASN A 298 -8.46 12.65 -2.94
CA ASN A 298 -9.91 12.56 -3.15
C ASN A 298 -10.59 11.51 -2.25
N LEU A 299 -10.14 11.42 -0.99
CA LEU A 299 -10.68 10.48 -0.01
C LEU A 299 -12.17 10.73 0.24
N LYS A 300 -12.99 9.70 0.03
CA LYS A 300 -14.44 9.70 0.31
C LYS A 300 -14.78 8.54 1.22
N LEU A 301 -15.20 8.84 2.44
CA LEU A 301 -15.55 7.86 3.47
C LEU A 301 -17.02 7.43 3.35
N ASN A 302 -17.32 6.19 3.72
CA ASN A 302 -18.64 5.60 3.88
C ASN A 302 -19.53 5.75 2.63
N ASN A 303 -19.05 5.23 1.50
CA ASN A 303 -19.75 5.24 0.21
C ASN A 303 -20.90 4.22 0.15
N GLY A 304 -20.95 3.26 1.08
CA GLY A 304 -21.97 2.21 1.12
C GLY A 304 -21.67 1.07 0.16
N PHE A 305 -20.41 0.65 0.07
CA PHE A 305 -20.01 -0.43 -0.83
C PHE A 305 -20.66 -1.76 -0.46
N THR A 306 -21.06 -2.48 -1.50
CA THR A 306 -21.71 -3.79 -1.38
C THR A 306 -20.80 -4.89 -1.93
N ASP A 307 -21.20 -6.15 -1.80
CA ASP A 307 -20.44 -7.26 -2.39
C ASP A 307 -20.31 -7.13 -3.92
N ALA A 308 -21.25 -6.44 -4.57
CA ALA A 308 -21.16 -6.16 -6.01
C ALA A 308 -19.94 -5.28 -6.36
N ASP A 309 -19.48 -4.41 -5.44
CA ASP A 309 -18.28 -3.60 -5.64
C ASP A 309 -16.99 -4.43 -5.57
N PHE A 310 -17.05 -5.66 -5.08
CA PHE A 310 -15.91 -6.58 -4.96
C PHE A 310 -16.16 -7.90 -5.70
N ASP A 311 -16.97 -7.87 -6.77
CA ASP A 311 -17.24 -9.02 -7.64
C ASP A 311 -16.50 -8.87 -8.97
N ILE A 312 -15.79 -9.93 -9.40
CA ILE A 312 -15.09 -9.99 -10.69
C ILE A 312 -16.05 -9.92 -11.90
N ARG A 313 -17.36 -10.08 -11.68
CA ARG A 313 -18.41 -9.99 -12.70
C ARG A 313 -19.07 -8.61 -12.73
N ASN A 314 -18.60 -7.66 -11.92
CA ASN A 314 -19.15 -6.31 -11.92
C ASN A 314 -19.00 -5.71 -13.33
N PRO A 315 -20.09 -5.29 -14.00
CA PRO A 315 -20.05 -4.80 -15.38
C PRO A 315 -19.31 -3.48 -15.54
N GLN A 316 -18.92 -2.81 -14.45
CA GLN A 316 -18.09 -1.60 -14.47
C GLN A 316 -16.59 -1.91 -14.51
N TYR A 317 -16.21 -3.18 -14.31
CA TYR A 317 -14.82 -3.67 -14.33
C TYR A 317 -14.52 -4.36 -15.68
N GLY A 318 -13.26 -4.72 -15.95
CA GLY A 318 -12.80 -5.11 -17.30
C GLY A 318 -11.82 -6.26 -17.31
#